data_AF-A0A131XZG8-F1
#
_entry.id   AF-A0A131XZG8-F1
#
_cell.length_a   1.000
_cell.length_b   1.000
_cell.length_c   1.000
_cell.angle_alpha   90.00
_cell.angle_beta   90.00
_cell.angle_gamma   90.00
#
_symmetry.space_group_name_H-M   'P 1'
#
loop_
_entity.id
_entity.type
_entity.pdbx_description
1 polymer ?
#
loop_
_entity_poly.entity_id
_entity_poly.type
_entity_poly.pdbx_seq_one_letter_code
_entity_poly.pdbx_strand_id
1 'polypeptide(L)'
;EWRVTHLTFEKDPEPYGAIRDQNISALAHEMGVTVVCEPSHTLYPLERILERHGGKAPLTYRQFQGVLVAMEPPPAPVPAPEALPRTPIDEDHDDRFAVPTLAELGFDTDNLKDAVWPGGETEALARLERHLERKAWVASFGSPKMTPKSLLASQTGLSPYLRFGCLSARLFYHQLADLYRKIKKSNPPLSLQGQLLWREFFYCAATRNPNFDRMHNNPICVQIPWDVNAEALAKWANGQTGYPWIDAIMRQLREEGWIHHVARYAVACFLTRGDLWLSWEEGMKVFDELLLDADWSVNAGSWMWLSCSSFFQQFFHLYCPVRFGRKADPSGDFIRRYLPVLKHFPNKYIHEPWSAPEQVQAAARCVVGRDYPLPMVNHQDASRVNLQRIRQVYQQLTQCTKAPGLFPSVPSGSPTSADKASNKFIEDLKLTGKNAMQDDEESMEGVV
;
A
#
# COMPACT_ATOMS: atom_id res chain seq x y z
N GLU A 1 8.64 0.01 -41.38
CA GLU A 1 9.52 1.18 -41.58
C GLU A 1 10.89 0.99 -40.95
N TRP A 2 10.99 0.71 -39.64
CA TRP A 2 12.28 0.58 -38.95
C TRP A 2 13.06 -0.73 -39.13
N ARG A 3 12.49 -1.72 -39.84
CA ARG A 3 13.10 -3.05 -40.07
C ARG A 3 13.56 -3.72 -38.76
N VAL A 4 12.70 -3.68 -37.74
CA VAL A 4 12.97 -4.23 -36.42
C VAL A 4 13.31 -5.73 -36.53
N THR A 5 14.40 -6.16 -35.88
CA THR A 5 14.79 -7.58 -35.80
C THR A 5 14.70 -8.14 -34.39
N HIS A 6 14.77 -7.26 -33.39
CA HIS A 6 14.70 -7.61 -31.98
C HIS A 6 13.78 -6.64 -31.25
N LEU A 7 12.95 -7.17 -30.35
CA LEU A 7 12.15 -6.42 -29.40
C LEU A 7 12.51 -6.90 -28.00
N THR A 8 12.90 -5.96 -27.13
CA THR A 8 13.28 -6.25 -25.75
C THR A 8 12.41 -5.48 -24.78
N PHE A 9 11.92 -6.12 -23.72
CA PHE A 9 11.19 -5.45 -22.65
C PHE A 9 11.34 -6.20 -21.32
N GLU A 10 11.15 -5.47 -20.22
CA GLU A 10 11.08 -6.06 -18.89
C GLU A 10 9.73 -6.78 -18.70
N LYS A 11 9.76 -7.97 -18.11
CA LYS A 11 8.54 -8.75 -17.86
C LYS A 11 7.63 -8.07 -16.84
N ASP A 12 6.39 -7.82 -17.23
CA ASP A 12 5.33 -7.36 -16.32
C ASP A 12 4.64 -8.57 -15.64
N PRO A 13 4.68 -8.69 -14.31
CA PRO A 13 4.06 -9.81 -13.59
C PRO A 13 2.53 -9.68 -13.47
N GLU A 14 1.94 -8.54 -13.82
CA GLU A 14 0.51 -8.26 -13.62
C GLU A 14 -0.35 -8.87 -14.73
N PRO A 15 -1.59 -9.32 -14.45
CA PRO A 15 -2.40 -10.07 -15.42
C PRO A 15 -2.68 -9.32 -16.73
N TYR A 16 -2.92 -8.01 -16.68
CA TYR A 16 -3.09 -7.20 -17.89
C TYR A 16 -1.80 -7.14 -18.72
N GLY A 17 -0.68 -6.82 -18.06
CA GLY A 17 0.64 -6.77 -18.68
C GLY A 17 1.03 -8.09 -19.34
N ALA A 18 0.80 -9.20 -18.64
CA ALA A 18 1.05 -10.54 -19.17
C ALA A 18 0.28 -10.85 -20.46
N ILE A 19 -1.02 -10.49 -20.53
CA ILE A 19 -1.84 -10.70 -21.73
C ILE A 19 -1.38 -9.79 -22.88
N ARG A 20 -1.12 -8.50 -22.58
CA ARG A 20 -0.58 -7.54 -23.55
C ARG A 20 0.72 -8.08 -24.15
N ASP A 21 1.65 -8.48 -23.31
CA ASP A 21 2.99 -8.92 -23.72
C ASP A 21 2.94 -10.24 -24.49
N GLN A 22 2.02 -11.15 -24.14
CA GLN A 22 1.77 -12.37 -24.92
C GLN A 22 1.29 -12.04 -26.34
N ASN A 23 0.34 -11.11 -26.48
CA ASN A 23 -0.18 -10.70 -27.79
C ASN A 23 0.89 -10.01 -28.64
N ILE A 24 1.67 -9.10 -28.04
CA ILE A 24 2.77 -8.41 -28.72
C ILE A 24 3.86 -9.40 -29.13
N SER A 25 4.20 -10.36 -28.27
CA SER A 25 5.20 -11.38 -28.58
C SER A 25 4.78 -12.29 -29.73
N ALA A 26 3.50 -12.69 -29.76
CA ALA A 26 2.94 -13.46 -30.86
C ALA A 26 3.03 -12.70 -32.19
N LEU A 27 2.63 -11.43 -32.21
CA LEU A 27 2.73 -10.56 -33.40
C LEU A 27 4.20 -10.38 -33.86
N ALA A 28 5.12 -10.15 -32.92
CA ALA A 28 6.54 -10.03 -33.21
C ALA A 28 7.09 -11.30 -33.88
N HIS A 29 6.73 -12.48 -33.35
CA HIS A 29 7.12 -13.76 -33.95
C HIS A 29 6.56 -13.97 -35.36
N GLU A 30 5.30 -13.61 -35.60
CA GLU A 30 4.69 -13.65 -36.94
C GLU A 30 5.43 -12.75 -37.94
N MET A 31 5.99 -11.64 -37.47
CA MET A 31 6.78 -10.71 -38.26
C MET A 31 8.27 -11.09 -38.36
N GLY A 32 8.69 -12.23 -37.81
CA GLY A 32 10.09 -12.66 -37.80
C GLY A 32 10.99 -11.84 -36.88
N VAL A 33 10.43 -11.16 -35.88
CA VAL A 33 11.15 -10.39 -34.86
C VAL A 33 11.44 -11.27 -33.65
N THR A 34 12.69 -11.28 -33.19
CA THR A 34 13.10 -11.98 -31.97
C THR A 34 12.65 -11.19 -30.74
N VAL A 35 11.98 -11.84 -29.79
CA VAL A 35 11.56 -11.21 -28.53
C VAL A 35 12.46 -11.68 -27.40
N VAL A 36 12.99 -10.73 -26.62
CA VAL A 36 13.76 -11.00 -25.39
C VAL A 36 13.03 -10.33 -24.22
N CYS A 37 12.62 -11.12 -23.24
CA CYS A 37 11.85 -10.67 -22.09
C CYS A 37 12.55 -11.12 -20.81
N GLU A 38 13.00 -10.17 -20.00
CA GLU A 38 13.76 -10.44 -18.79
C GLU A 38 13.00 -9.97 -17.54
N PRO A 39 12.89 -10.79 -16.49
CA PRO A 39 12.27 -10.37 -15.24
C PRO A 39 13.28 -9.61 -14.38
N SER A 40 13.10 -8.29 -14.22
CA SER A 40 13.91 -7.47 -13.29
C SER A 40 13.11 -6.53 -12.38
N HIS A 41 11.79 -6.41 -12.59
CA HIS A 41 10.91 -5.57 -11.76
C HIS A 41 10.78 -6.12 -10.33
N THR A 42 10.81 -7.44 -10.19
CA THR A 42 10.76 -8.16 -8.92
C THR A 42 12.11 -8.76 -8.54
N LEU A 43 12.36 -8.92 -7.24
CA LEU A 43 13.56 -9.56 -6.71
C LEU A 43 13.70 -10.98 -7.25
N TYR A 44 12.59 -11.72 -7.23
CA TYR A 44 12.55 -13.12 -7.63
C TYR A 44 11.64 -13.33 -8.84
N PRO A 45 11.95 -14.32 -9.71
CA PRO A 45 10.97 -14.84 -10.66
C PRO A 45 9.80 -15.45 -9.89
N LEU A 46 8.61 -14.86 -10.02
CA LEU A 46 7.44 -15.24 -9.20
C LEU A 46 7.03 -16.69 -9.44
N GLU A 47 7.21 -17.22 -10.65
CA GLU A 47 6.94 -18.62 -10.97
C GLU A 47 7.74 -19.59 -10.09
N ARG A 48 8.97 -19.24 -9.72
CA ARG A 48 9.80 -20.08 -8.85
C ARG A 48 9.26 -20.14 -7.43
N ILE A 49 8.69 -19.04 -6.94
CA ILE A 49 8.01 -19.01 -5.64
C ILE A 49 6.77 -19.91 -5.68
N LEU A 50 5.98 -19.81 -6.76
CA LEU A 50 4.78 -20.63 -6.95
C LEU A 50 5.13 -22.12 -7.04
N GLU A 51 6.14 -22.51 -7.82
CA GLU A 51 6.60 -23.90 -7.96
C GLU A 51 7.03 -24.50 -6.61
N ARG A 52 7.82 -23.75 -5.82
CA ARG A 52 8.25 -24.15 -4.47
C ARG A 52 7.09 -24.27 -3.49
N HIS A 53 5.96 -23.61 -3.76
CA HIS A 53 4.74 -23.66 -2.97
C HIS A 53 3.61 -24.46 -3.65
N GLY A 54 3.97 -25.54 -4.35
CA GLY A 54 3.01 -26.50 -4.91
C GLY A 54 2.12 -25.93 -6.02
N GLY A 55 2.62 -24.96 -6.77
CA GLY A 55 1.93 -24.30 -7.87
C GLY A 55 0.93 -23.21 -7.46
N LYS A 56 0.85 -22.87 -6.17
CA LYS A 56 -0.09 -21.88 -5.61
C LYS A 56 0.65 -20.72 -4.96
N ALA A 57 0.05 -19.54 -4.98
CA ALA A 57 0.59 -18.39 -4.24
C ALA A 57 0.50 -18.63 -2.72
N PRO A 58 1.53 -18.27 -1.94
CA PRO A 58 1.41 -18.19 -0.48
C PRO A 58 0.41 -17.08 -0.12
N LEU A 59 -0.51 -17.37 0.80
CA LEU A 59 -1.57 -16.44 1.21
C LEU A 59 -1.34 -15.84 2.60
N THR A 60 -0.22 -16.16 3.22
CA THR A 60 0.25 -15.49 4.44
C THR A 60 1.70 -15.08 4.26
N TYR A 61 2.06 -13.94 4.85
CA TYR A 61 3.43 -13.43 4.75
C TYR A 61 4.45 -14.42 5.36
N ARG A 62 4.08 -15.13 6.43
CA ARG A 62 4.91 -16.19 7.01
C ARG A 62 5.13 -17.37 6.07
N GLN A 63 4.12 -17.83 5.34
CA GLN A 63 4.28 -18.87 4.32
C GLN A 63 5.24 -18.40 3.21
N PHE A 64 5.06 -17.15 2.75
CA PHE A 64 5.93 -16.54 1.76
C PHE A 64 7.38 -16.47 2.23
N GLN A 65 7.64 -15.98 3.44
CA GLN A 65 8.97 -15.99 4.04
C GLN A 65 9.55 -17.40 4.14
N GLY A 66 8.73 -18.38 4.53
CA GLY A 66 9.15 -19.79 4.61
C GLY A 66 9.61 -20.36 3.27
N VAL A 67 8.98 -19.95 2.16
CA VAL A 67 9.43 -20.31 0.81
C VAL A 67 10.77 -19.65 0.49
N LEU A 68 10.91 -18.35 0.78
CA LEU A 68 12.13 -17.59 0.47
C LEU A 68 13.36 -18.06 1.26
N VAL A 69 13.21 -18.55 2.50
CA VAL A 69 14.33 -19.10 3.29
C VAL A 69 15.00 -20.29 2.58
N ALA A 70 14.24 -21.05 1.79
CA ALA A 70 14.73 -22.20 1.05
C ALA A 70 15.21 -21.85 -0.38
N MET A 71 15.18 -20.57 -0.77
CA MET A 71 15.60 -20.09 -2.08
C MET A 71 16.99 -19.45 -2.00
N GLU A 72 17.70 -19.47 -3.12
CA GLU A 72 18.92 -18.68 -3.28
C GLU A 72 18.61 -17.17 -3.20
N PRO A 73 19.59 -16.32 -2.86
CA PRO A 73 19.42 -14.87 -2.94
C PRO A 73 18.98 -14.40 -4.33
N PRO A 74 18.31 -13.23 -4.44
CA PRO A 74 17.89 -12.72 -5.73
C PRO A 74 19.12 -12.39 -6.61
N PRO A 75 18.99 -12.45 -7.95
CA PRO A 75 20.08 -12.11 -8.86
C PRO A 75 20.67 -10.73 -8.56
N ALA A 76 21.97 -10.58 -8.80
CA ALA A 76 22.63 -9.27 -8.71
C ALA A 76 22.07 -8.31 -9.78
N PRO A 77 22.04 -6.98 -9.51
CA PRO A 77 21.74 -6.01 -10.55
C PRO A 77 22.80 -6.09 -11.66
N VAL A 78 22.37 -5.94 -12.91
CA VAL A 78 23.29 -5.85 -14.04
C VAL A 78 23.95 -4.46 -14.08
N PRO A 79 25.23 -4.34 -14.49
CA PRO A 79 25.86 -3.04 -14.70
C PRO A 79 25.14 -2.22 -15.79
N ALA A 80 25.27 -0.90 -15.71
CA ALA A 80 24.84 -0.01 -16.79
C ALA A 80 25.58 -0.37 -18.10
N PRO A 81 24.92 -0.27 -19.27
CA PRO A 81 25.58 -0.49 -20.55
C PRO A 81 26.76 0.46 -20.75
N GLU A 82 27.92 -0.06 -21.16
CA GLU A 82 29.11 0.76 -21.41
C GLU A 82 28.93 1.74 -22.58
N ALA A 83 28.09 1.36 -23.54
CA ALA A 83 27.70 2.20 -24.67
C ALA A 83 26.29 1.83 -25.13
N LEU A 84 25.52 2.84 -25.56
CA LEU A 84 24.25 2.64 -26.25
C LEU A 84 24.49 2.67 -27.77
N PRO A 85 23.78 1.83 -28.54
CA PRO A 85 23.80 1.96 -30.00
C PRO A 85 23.28 3.36 -30.40
N ARG A 86 23.91 3.94 -31.43
CA ARG A 86 23.42 5.22 -32.00
C ARG A 86 22.17 4.94 -32.83
N THR A 87 21.07 5.53 -32.43
CA THR A 87 19.83 5.55 -33.22
C THR A 87 19.88 6.77 -34.14
N PRO A 88 19.61 6.64 -35.46
CA PRO A 88 19.44 7.78 -36.35
C PRO A 88 18.31 8.68 -35.81
N ILE A 89 18.57 9.98 -35.73
CA ILE A 89 17.59 11.00 -35.31
C ILE A 89 17.38 11.90 -36.52
N ASP A 90 16.17 11.88 -37.05
CA ASP A 90 15.76 12.73 -38.17
C ASP A 90 15.34 14.13 -37.65
N GLU A 91 15.25 15.12 -38.55
CA GLU A 91 14.90 16.51 -38.18
C GLU A 91 13.50 16.63 -37.57
N ASP A 92 12.57 15.71 -37.88
CA ASP A 92 11.20 15.64 -37.36
C ASP A 92 11.08 14.84 -36.05
N HIS A 93 12.19 14.51 -35.39
CA HIS A 93 12.18 13.69 -34.18
C HIS A 93 11.31 14.30 -33.07
N ASP A 94 11.50 15.60 -32.79
CA ASP A 94 10.79 16.25 -31.69
C ASP A 94 9.28 16.34 -31.96
N ASP A 95 8.87 16.45 -33.23
CA ASP A 95 7.46 16.49 -33.62
C ASP A 95 6.74 15.14 -33.43
N ARG A 96 7.49 14.03 -33.43
CA ARG A 96 6.92 12.66 -33.45
C ARG A 96 7.21 11.84 -32.19
N PHE A 97 8.35 12.06 -31.55
CA PHE A 97 8.92 11.19 -30.52
C PHE A 97 9.42 11.94 -29.29
N ALA A 98 9.28 13.27 -29.22
CA ALA A 98 9.60 14.03 -28.00
C ALA A 98 8.80 13.53 -26.80
N VAL A 99 9.40 13.70 -25.61
CA VAL A 99 8.70 13.49 -24.35
C VAL A 99 7.62 14.58 -24.22
N PRO A 100 6.33 14.23 -24.09
CA PRO A 100 5.26 15.21 -24.08
C PRO A 100 5.30 16.07 -22.81
N THR A 101 4.91 17.33 -22.95
CA THR A 101 4.68 18.25 -21.85
C THR A 101 3.30 18.05 -21.23
N LEU A 102 3.11 18.53 -20.00
CA LEU A 102 1.79 18.50 -19.35
C LEU A 102 0.73 19.30 -20.13
N ALA A 103 1.11 20.41 -20.76
CA ALA A 103 0.20 21.23 -21.56
C ALA A 103 -0.27 20.51 -22.83
N GLU A 104 0.62 19.77 -23.51
CA GLU A 104 0.28 18.95 -24.68
C GLU A 104 -0.67 17.80 -24.34
N LEU A 105 -0.57 17.29 -23.11
CA LEU A 105 -1.50 16.28 -22.58
C LEU A 105 -2.82 16.88 -22.07
N GLY A 106 -2.99 18.21 -22.12
CA GLY A 106 -4.22 18.90 -21.74
C GLY A 106 -4.37 19.25 -20.26
N PHE A 107 -3.27 19.23 -19.49
CA PHE A 107 -3.28 19.65 -18.09
C PHE A 107 -3.07 21.16 -17.93
N ASP A 108 -3.73 21.75 -16.93
CA ASP A 108 -3.51 23.13 -16.51
C ASP A 108 -2.21 23.23 -15.68
N THR A 109 -1.29 24.08 -16.14
CA THR A 109 0.02 24.29 -15.53
C THR A 109 0.18 25.66 -14.86
N ASP A 110 -0.81 26.56 -14.92
CA ASP A 110 -0.66 27.97 -14.55
C ASP A 110 -0.32 28.16 -13.05
N ASN A 111 -0.71 27.20 -12.20
CA ASN A 111 -0.50 27.23 -10.76
C ASN A 111 0.18 25.97 -10.23
N LEU A 112 0.93 25.25 -11.07
CA LEU A 112 1.60 24.03 -10.66
C LEU A 112 2.73 24.36 -9.68
N LYS A 113 2.68 23.75 -8.49
CA LYS A 113 3.79 23.81 -7.53
C LYS A 113 4.92 22.88 -7.98
N ASP A 114 6.13 23.15 -7.50
CA ASP A 114 7.24 22.21 -7.68
C ASP A 114 6.89 20.81 -7.16
N ALA A 115 7.24 19.79 -7.93
CA ALA A 115 6.98 18.40 -7.55
C ALA A 115 7.75 18.03 -6.28
N VAL A 116 7.03 17.58 -5.26
CA VAL A 116 7.62 17.02 -4.02
C VAL A 116 8.44 15.75 -4.31
N TRP A 117 8.03 15.03 -5.36
CA TRP A 117 8.65 13.80 -5.86
C TRP A 117 9.03 13.98 -7.33
N PRO A 118 10.20 14.58 -7.63
CA PRO A 118 10.72 14.62 -8.99
C PRO A 118 10.90 13.20 -9.54
N GLY A 119 10.49 12.95 -10.78
CA GLY A 119 10.62 11.63 -11.41
C GLY A 119 12.03 11.32 -11.91
N GLY A 120 12.26 10.06 -12.29
CA GLY A 120 13.44 9.62 -13.02
C GLY A 120 14.51 8.89 -12.20
N GLU A 121 15.36 8.14 -12.89
CA GLU A 121 16.45 7.33 -12.31
C GLU A 121 17.47 8.18 -11.55
N THR A 122 17.84 9.35 -12.07
CA THR A 122 18.83 10.23 -11.42
C THR A 122 18.42 10.64 -10.02
N GLU A 123 17.16 11.06 -9.82
CA GLU A 123 16.65 11.40 -8.48
C GLU A 123 16.53 10.15 -7.61
N ALA A 124 16.12 9.02 -8.20
CA ALA A 124 16.00 7.74 -7.49
C ALA A 124 17.32 7.28 -6.88
N LEU A 125 18.42 7.33 -7.65
CA LEU A 125 19.76 6.97 -7.20
C LEU A 125 20.28 7.97 -6.15
N ALA A 126 20.03 9.27 -6.32
CA ALA A 126 20.39 10.28 -5.32
C ALA A 126 19.62 10.11 -4.00
N ARG A 127 18.35 9.66 -4.05
CA ARG A 127 17.58 9.30 -2.86
C ARG A 127 18.07 8.01 -2.21
N LEU A 128 18.46 7.01 -3.00
CA LEU A 128 19.04 5.76 -2.50
C LEU A 128 20.33 6.04 -1.72
N GLU A 129 21.24 6.85 -2.27
CA GLU A 129 22.48 7.23 -1.59
C GLU A 129 22.17 7.90 -0.23
N ARG A 130 21.32 8.94 -0.24
CA ARG A 130 20.87 9.61 1.00
C ARG A 130 20.19 8.66 1.97
N HIS A 131 19.42 7.68 1.48
CA HIS A 131 18.76 6.67 2.30
C HIS A 131 19.79 5.80 3.04
N LEU A 132 20.82 5.33 2.33
CA LEU A 132 21.87 4.48 2.87
C LEU A 132 22.85 5.24 3.79
N GLU A 133 22.97 6.56 3.65
CA GLU A 133 23.82 7.40 4.51
C GLU A 133 23.24 7.66 5.92
N ARG A 134 21.97 7.32 6.18
CA ARG A 134 21.28 7.62 7.45
C ARG A 134 21.85 6.83 8.64
N LYS A 135 22.96 7.33 9.20
CA LYS A 135 23.74 6.69 10.30
C LYS A 135 22.89 6.14 11.45
N ALA A 136 21.85 6.85 11.87
CA ALA A 136 20.98 6.40 12.97
C ALA A 136 20.08 5.20 12.59
N TRP A 137 19.51 5.21 11.39
CA TRP A 137 18.73 4.08 10.86
C TRP A 137 19.64 2.89 10.60
N VAL A 138 20.81 3.15 10.04
CA VAL A 138 21.86 2.16 9.80
C VAL A 138 22.42 1.59 11.12
N ALA A 139 22.42 2.34 12.22
CA ALA A 139 22.84 1.82 13.52
C ALA A 139 21.78 0.89 14.12
N SER A 140 20.49 1.21 13.93
CA SER A 140 19.39 0.44 14.52
C SER A 140 18.89 -0.72 13.65
N PHE A 141 19.00 -0.64 12.31
CA PHE A 141 18.43 -1.56 11.32
C PHE A 141 17.04 -2.11 11.70
N GLY A 142 16.26 -1.30 12.42
CA GLY A 142 15.07 -1.73 13.13
C GLY A 142 14.40 -0.58 13.90
N SER A 143 13.08 -0.52 13.73
CA SER A 143 12.05 0.24 14.46
C SER A 143 12.38 1.69 14.88
N PRO A 144 12.64 2.61 13.93
CA PRO A 144 12.63 4.03 14.27
C PRO A 144 11.24 4.41 14.81
N LYS A 145 11.18 5.01 16.01
CA LYS A 145 9.91 5.50 16.55
C LYS A 145 9.30 6.50 15.57
N MET A 146 8.04 6.27 15.21
CA MET A 146 7.25 7.20 14.41
C MET A 146 7.24 8.58 15.08
N THR A 147 7.50 9.62 14.28
CA THR A 147 7.40 11.02 14.70
C THR A 147 6.44 11.76 13.77
N PRO A 148 5.93 12.95 14.14
CA PRO A 148 5.12 13.75 13.22
C PRO A 148 5.84 14.06 11.90
N LYS A 149 7.17 14.18 11.92
CA LYS A 149 7.98 14.39 10.70
C LYS A 149 7.97 13.18 9.76
N SER A 150 7.73 11.97 10.29
CA SER A 150 7.63 10.74 9.48
C SER A 150 6.41 10.77 8.55
N LEU A 151 5.39 11.58 8.86
CA LEU A 151 4.18 11.73 8.02
C LEU A 151 4.45 12.53 6.75
N LEU A 152 5.53 13.33 6.71
CA LEU A 152 5.85 14.18 5.59
C LEU A 152 6.74 13.44 4.58
N ALA A 153 6.64 13.83 3.31
CA ALA A 153 7.50 13.30 2.26
C ALA A 153 8.99 13.43 2.63
N SER A 154 9.69 12.30 2.57
CA SER A 154 11.10 12.22 2.91
C SER A 154 11.98 12.29 1.67
N GLN A 155 13.05 13.06 1.76
CA GLN A 155 14.15 13.09 0.79
C GLN A 155 14.94 11.77 0.69
N THR A 156 14.53 10.74 1.43
CA THR A 156 15.08 9.37 1.39
C THR A 156 14.02 8.31 1.09
N GLY A 157 12.79 8.73 0.74
CA GLY A 157 11.73 7.82 0.33
C GLY A 157 11.97 7.29 -1.08
N LEU A 158 11.65 6.01 -1.31
CA LEU A 158 12.01 5.27 -2.52
C LEU A 158 10.82 4.66 -3.27
N SER A 159 9.60 4.70 -2.72
CA SER A 159 8.49 3.86 -3.19
C SER A 159 7.96 4.27 -4.56
N PRO A 160 7.84 5.56 -4.93
CA PRO A 160 7.48 5.92 -6.31
C PRO A 160 8.50 5.41 -7.32
N TYR A 161 9.79 5.48 -6.98
CA TYR A 161 10.87 5.06 -7.89
C TYR A 161 10.93 3.54 -8.06
N LEU A 162 10.62 2.77 -7.02
CA LEU A 162 10.47 1.32 -7.11
C LEU A 162 9.23 0.92 -7.91
N ARG A 163 8.16 1.72 -7.87
CA ARG A 163 6.94 1.50 -8.68
C ARG A 163 7.19 1.69 -10.17
N PHE A 164 7.86 2.78 -10.54
CA PHE A 164 8.12 3.14 -11.94
C PHE A 164 9.38 2.48 -12.55
N GLY A 165 10.12 1.70 -11.77
CA GLY A 165 11.39 1.10 -12.23
C GLY A 165 12.56 2.10 -12.33
N CYS A 166 12.38 3.35 -11.87
CA CYS A 166 13.47 4.33 -11.75
C CYS A 166 14.55 3.87 -10.77
N LEU A 167 14.19 3.02 -9.80
CA LEU A 167 15.13 2.32 -8.93
C LEU A 167 14.91 0.81 -9.05
N SER A 168 15.96 0.07 -9.39
CA SER A 168 15.93 -1.38 -9.36
C SER A 168 15.76 -1.90 -7.92
N ALA A 169 14.74 -2.74 -7.71
CA ALA A 169 14.53 -3.43 -6.43
C ALA A 169 15.74 -4.31 -6.05
N ARG A 170 16.38 -4.94 -7.05
CA ARG A 170 17.60 -5.75 -6.85
C ARG A 170 18.78 -4.89 -6.43
N LEU A 171 18.96 -3.71 -7.04
CA LEU A 171 20.01 -2.78 -6.63
C LEU A 171 19.84 -2.37 -5.17
N PHE A 172 18.64 -1.95 -4.78
CA PHE A 172 18.35 -1.58 -3.40
C PHE A 172 18.58 -2.75 -2.43
N TYR A 173 18.08 -3.95 -2.76
CA TYR A 173 18.28 -5.15 -1.97
C TYR A 173 19.77 -5.42 -1.70
N HIS A 174 20.59 -5.46 -2.75
CA HIS A 174 22.00 -5.81 -2.63
C HIS A 174 22.80 -4.73 -1.89
N GLN A 175 22.60 -3.45 -2.20
CA GLN A 175 23.29 -2.36 -1.49
C GLN A 175 22.93 -2.31 0.00
N LEU A 176 21.67 -2.55 0.35
CA LEU A 176 21.24 -2.60 1.74
C LEU A 176 21.87 -3.81 2.48
N ALA A 177 21.89 -4.97 1.84
CA ALA A 177 22.54 -6.17 2.38
C ALA A 177 24.06 -5.96 2.58
N ASP A 178 24.73 -5.32 1.62
CA ASP A 178 26.16 -4.99 1.69
C ASP A 178 26.46 -4.02 2.84
N LEU A 179 25.65 -2.96 2.98
CA LEU A 179 25.78 -2.00 4.07
C LEU A 179 25.58 -2.68 5.43
N TYR A 180 24.59 -3.55 5.55
CA TYR A 180 24.36 -4.33 6.77
C TYR A 180 25.56 -5.21 7.11
N ARG A 181 26.08 -5.99 6.15
CA ARG A 181 27.28 -6.84 6.37
C ARG A 181 28.49 -6.00 6.76
N LYS A 182 28.67 -4.83 6.14
CA LYS A 182 29.78 -3.91 6.47
C LYS A 182 29.73 -3.45 7.92
N ILE A 183 28.53 -3.23 8.48
CA ILE A 183 28.32 -2.58 9.78
C ILE A 183 28.09 -3.58 10.91
N LYS A 184 27.22 -4.56 10.72
CA LYS A 184 26.90 -5.58 11.72
C LYS A 184 27.84 -6.78 11.68
N LYS A 185 28.65 -6.93 10.63
CA LYS A 185 29.58 -8.06 10.43
C LYS A 185 28.89 -9.43 10.51
N SER A 186 27.62 -9.47 10.13
CA SER A 186 26.77 -10.66 10.14
C SER A 186 25.92 -10.71 8.87
N ASN A 187 25.32 -11.88 8.59
CA ASN A 187 24.39 -12.01 7.50
C ASN A 187 23.09 -11.23 7.80
N PRO A 188 22.52 -10.53 6.80
CA PRO A 188 21.29 -9.76 6.99
C PRO A 188 20.10 -10.68 7.28
N PRO A 189 19.25 -10.35 8.26
CA PRO A 189 17.98 -11.05 8.45
C PRO A 189 17.00 -10.66 7.33
N LEU A 190 16.01 -11.52 7.05
CA LEU A 190 14.95 -11.22 6.07
C LEU A 190 14.18 -9.93 6.40
N SER A 191 14.03 -9.61 7.69
CA SER A 191 13.35 -8.39 8.15
C SER A 191 14.02 -7.10 7.67
N LEU A 192 15.34 -7.13 7.36
CA LEU A 192 16.04 -5.99 6.79
C LEU A 192 15.40 -5.54 5.47
N GLN A 193 14.90 -6.51 4.69
CA GLN A 193 14.32 -6.30 3.37
C GLN A 193 12.78 -6.32 3.43
N GLY A 194 12.19 -6.25 4.62
CA GLY A 194 10.77 -6.50 4.85
C GLY A 194 9.84 -5.70 3.92
N GLN A 195 10.18 -4.45 3.61
CA GLN A 195 9.41 -3.62 2.69
C GLN A 195 9.39 -4.18 1.26
N LEU A 196 10.56 -4.55 0.72
CA LEU A 196 10.67 -5.16 -0.60
C LEU A 196 9.95 -6.51 -0.61
N LEU A 197 10.08 -7.29 0.47
CA LEU A 197 9.43 -8.59 0.57
C LEU A 197 7.91 -8.50 0.65
N TRP A 198 7.33 -7.47 1.29
CA TRP A 198 5.89 -7.20 1.24
C TRP A 198 5.41 -6.85 -0.18
N ARG A 199 6.19 -6.07 -0.92
CA ARG A 199 5.94 -5.81 -2.36
C ARG A 199 5.95 -7.12 -3.16
N GLU A 200 6.97 -7.95 -3.00
CA GLU A 200 7.07 -9.26 -3.65
C GLU A 200 5.90 -10.19 -3.29
N PHE A 201 5.47 -10.20 -2.02
CA PHE A 201 4.34 -10.98 -1.55
C PHE A 201 3.06 -10.64 -2.32
N PHE A 202 2.76 -9.35 -2.49
CA PHE A 202 1.57 -8.93 -3.23
C PHE A 202 1.65 -9.24 -4.72
N TYR A 203 2.80 -9.03 -5.38
CA TYR A 203 2.97 -9.48 -6.78
C TYR A 203 2.77 -10.99 -6.92
N CYS A 204 3.32 -11.79 -6.00
CA CYS A 204 3.17 -13.23 -6.03
C CYS A 204 1.72 -13.67 -5.81
N ALA A 205 0.97 -12.98 -4.94
CA ALA A 205 -0.44 -13.24 -4.71
C ALA A 205 -1.32 -12.84 -5.91
N ALA A 206 -0.93 -11.80 -6.65
CA ALA A 206 -1.72 -11.22 -7.73
C ALA A 206 -1.48 -11.86 -9.11
N THR A 207 -0.25 -12.30 -9.41
CA THR A 207 0.17 -12.71 -10.78
C THR A 207 -0.68 -13.80 -11.46
N ARG A 208 -1.33 -14.68 -10.70
CA ARG A 208 -2.26 -15.72 -11.23
C ARG A 208 -3.73 -15.47 -10.93
N ASN A 209 -4.09 -14.26 -10.52
CA ASN A 209 -5.45 -13.89 -10.16
C ASN A 209 -5.88 -12.63 -10.94
N PRO A 210 -6.52 -12.78 -12.12
CA PRO A 210 -6.97 -11.62 -12.90
C PRO A 210 -8.05 -10.78 -12.21
N ASN A 211 -8.67 -11.29 -11.13
CA ASN A 211 -9.68 -10.58 -10.35
C ASN A 211 -9.13 -10.05 -9.01
N PHE A 212 -7.80 -9.93 -8.87
CA PHE A 212 -7.17 -9.56 -7.58
C PHE A 212 -7.61 -8.19 -7.06
N ASP A 213 -7.97 -7.27 -7.96
CA ASP A 213 -8.45 -5.91 -7.71
C ASP A 213 -9.96 -5.80 -7.49
N ARG A 214 -10.68 -6.92 -7.46
CA ARG A 214 -12.13 -6.97 -7.28
C ARG A 214 -12.53 -7.83 -6.11
N MET A 215 -13.69 -7.56 -5.53
CA MET A 215 -14.26 -8.45 -4.51
C MET A 215 -14.92 -9.66 -5.15
N HIS A 216 -15.79 -9.45 -6.13
CA HIS A 216 -16.53 -10.52 -6.78
C HIS A 216 -15.64 -11.39 -7.67
N ASN A 217 -15.82 -12.72 -7.62
CA ASN A 217 -15.02 -13.71 -8.34
C ASN A 217 -13.52 -13.71 -8.02
N ASN A 218 -13.12 -13.07 -6.92
CA ASN A 218 -11.77 -13.13 -6.41
C ASN A 218 -11.66 -14.26 -5.38
N PRO A 219 -10.91 -15.35 -5.67
CA PRO A 219 -10.93 -16.57 -4.86
C PRO A 219 -10.33 -16.41 -3.46
N ILE A 220 -9.61 -15.32 -3.20
CA ILE A 220 -9.01 -15.03 -1.90
C ILE A 220 -9.74 -13.92 -1.15
N CYS A 221 -10.76 -13.30 -1.75
CA CYS A 221 -11.46 -12.16 -1.17
C CYS A 221 -12.79 -12.57 -0.52
N VAL A 222 -12.96 -12.20 0.73
CA VAL A 222 -14.20 -12.37 1.48
C VAL A 222 -15.29 -11.47 0.88
N GLN A 223 -16.47 -12.04 0.66
CA GLN A 223 -17.62 -11.32 0.15
C GLN A 223 -18.30 -10.56 1.30
N ILE A 224 -17.91 -9.30 1.50
CA ILE A 224 -18.48 -8.42 2.51
C ILE A 224 -19.57 -7.56 1.85
N PRO A 225 -20.79 -7.48 2.41
CA PRO A 225 -21.86 -6.65 1.88
C PRO A 225 -21.59 -5.18 2.20
N TRP A 226 -20.67 -4.56 1.46
CA TRP A 226 -20.36 -3.14 1.57
C TRP A 226 -21.54 -2.28 1.09
N ASP A 227 -21.71 -1.11 1.72
CA ASP A 227 -22.75 -0.16 1.36
C ASP A 227 -22.33 0.65 0.12
N VAL A 228 -23.30 1.17 -0.62
CA VAL A 228 -23.08 2.13 -1.70
C VAL A 228 -23.51 3.51 -1.21
N ASN A 229 -22.54 4.42 -1.07
CA ASN A 229 -22.81 5.80 -0.64
C ASN A 229 -21.85 6.77 -1.35
N ALA A 230 -22.27 7.28 -2.50
CA ALA A 230 -21.46 8.17 -3.34
C ALA A 230 -21.11 9.49 -2.64
N GLU A 231 -22.01 10.04 -1.81
CA GLU A 231 -21.76 11.27 -1.07
C GLU A 231 -20.67 11.06 -0.01
N ALA A 232 -20.75 9.96 0.75
CA ALA A 232 -19.75 9.64 1.75
C ALA A 232 -18.38 9.36 1.12
N LEU A 233 -18.35 8.64 0.00
CA LEU A 233 -17.13 8.40 -0.77
C LEU A 233 -16.51 9.72 -1.26
N ALA A 234 -17.31 10.62 -1.82
CA ALA A 234 -16.84 11.91 -2.30
C ALA A 234 -16.27 12.78 -1.16
N LYS A 235 -16.92 12.80 0.01
CA LYS A 235 -16.40 13.52 1.19
C LYS A 235 -15.07 12.93 1.68
N TRP A 236 -14.95 11.60 1.69
CA TRP A 236 -13.69 10.94 2.04
C TRP A 236 -12.58 11.25 1.03
N ALA A 237 -12.84 11.05 -0.27
CA ALA A 237 -11.87 11.28 -1.34
C ALA A 237 -11.36 12.73 -1.40
N ASN A 238 -12.19 13.71 -1.00
CA ASN A 238 -11.84 15.13 -1.02
C ASN A 238 -11.37 15.69 0.33
N GLY A 239 -11.23 14.86 1.37
CA GLY A 239 -10.82 15.31 2.71
C GLY A 239 -11.81 16.32 3.30
N GLN A 240 -13.09 15.94 3.34
CA GLN A 240 -14.23 16.70 3.84
C GLN A 240 -15.12 15.86 4.77
N THR A 241 -14.52 14.89 5.47
CA THR A 241 -15.22 13.98 6.39
C THR A 241 -15.62 14.66 7.70
N GLY A 242 -15.00 15.79 8.02
CA GLY A 242 -15.13 16.45 9.31
C GLY A 242 -14.20 15.88 10.37
N TYR A 243 -13.38 14.86 10.05
CA TYR A 243 -12.32 14.34 10.92
C TYR A 243 -10.94 14.87 10.48
N PRO A 244 -10.34 15.84 11.20
CA PRO A 244 -9.15 16.56 10.72
C PRO A 244 -7.97 15.67 10.37
N TRP A 245 -7.77 14.59 11.13
CA TRP A 245 -6.73 13.62 10.83
C TRP A 245 -6.92 12.95 9.46
N ILE A 246 -8.13 12.48 9.17
CA ILE A 246 -8.48 11.84 7.89
C ILE A 246 -8.41 12.87 6.77
N ASP A 247 -8.99 14.05 7.00
CA ASP A 247 -9.06 15.11 5.99
C ASP A 247 -7.67 15.66 5.63
N ALA A 248 -6.76 15.79 6.60
CA ALA A 248 -5.38 16.19 6.36
C ALA A 248 -4.60 15.14 5.55
N ILE A 249 -4.78 13.85 5.83
CA ILE A 249 -4.14 12.76 5.06
C ILE A 249 -4.63 12.77 3.61
N MET A 250 -5.94 12.86 3.38
CA MET A 250 -6.50 12.84 2.02
C MET A 250 -6.09 14.08 1.22
N ARG A 251 -5.89 15.23 1.87
CA ARG A 251 -5.33 16.42 1.24
C ARG A 251 -3.84 16.28 0.94
N GLN A 252 -3.04 15.73 1.85
CA GLN A 252 -1.64 15.42 1.57
C GLN A 252 -1.53 14.50 0.34
N LEU A 253 -2.34 13.43 0.29
CA LEU A 253 -2.35 12.50 -0.84
C LEU A 253 -2.63 13.23 -2.16
N ARG A 254 -3.66 14.07 -2.20
CA ARG A 254 -4.03 14.81 -3.42
C ARG A 254 -2.99 15.86 -3.82
N GLU A 255 -2.34 16.51 -2.85
CA GLU A 255 -1.36 17.57 -3.13
C GLU A 255 0.04 17.04 -3.47
N GLU A 256 0.47 15.93 -2.85
CA GLU A 256 1.86 15.46 -2.90
C GLU A 256 2.02 14.07 -3.55
N GLY A 257 0.91 13.35 -3.78
CA GLY A 257 0.92 12.03 -4.40
C GLY A 257 1.50 10.92 -3.54
N TRP A 258 1.77 11.17 -2.26
CA TRP A 258 2.30 10.16 -1.34
C TRP A 258 1.81 10.41 0.08
N ILE A 259 1.46 9.33 0.78
CA ILE A 259 1.19 9.33 2.21
C ILE A 259 1.86 8.13 2.87
N HIS A 260 2.34 8.36 4.09
CA HIS A 260 2.97 7.33 4.92
C HIS A 260 2.04 6.13 5.14
N HIS A 261 2.58 4.90 5.22
CA HIS A 261 1.77 3.68 5.34
C HIS A 261 0.78 3.71 6.53
N VAL A 262 1.18 4.23 7.69
CA VAL A 262 0.27 4.46 8.84
C VAL A 262 -0.91 5.37 8.49
N ALA A 263 -0.69 6.39 7.66
CA ALA A 263 -1.75 7.27 7.20
C ALA A 263 -2.70 6.53 6.25
N ARG A 264 -2.19 5.66 5.36
CA ARG A 264 -2.99 4.75 4.53
C ARG A 264 -3.91 3.89 5.40
N TYR A 265 -3.41 3.35 6.52
CA TYR A 265 -4.20 2.51 7.42
C TYR A 265 -5.37 3.28 8.04
N ALA A 266 -5.12 4.52 8.47
CA ALA A 266 -6.14 5.36 9.07
C ALA A 266 -7.28 5.63 8.08
N VAL A 267 -6.96 6.06 6.86
CA VAL A 267 -7.98 6.43 5.86
C VAL A 267 -8.68 5.21 5.26
N ALA A 268 -7.97 4.09 5.08
CA ALA A 268 -8.55 2.84 4.59
C ALA A 268 -9.48 2.20 5.63
N CYS A 269 -9.07 2.21 6.91
CA CYS A 269 -9.92 1.75 8.01
C CYS A 269 -11.18 2.63 8.09
N PHE A 270 -11.04 3.96 8.04
CA PHE A 270 -12.18 4.87 8.08
C PHE A 270 -13.17 4.61 6.93
N LEU A 271 -12.68 4.46 5.69
CA LEU A 271 -13.53 4.18 4.53
C LEU A 271 -14.27 2.84 4.64
N THR A 272 -13.58 1.80 5.09
CA THR A 272 -14.09 0.42 5.03
C THR A 272 -14.72 0.00 6.36
N ARG A 273 -14.11 -0.95 7.07
CA ARG A 273 -14.66 -1.59 8.28
C ARG A 273 -14.71 -0.68 9.52
N GLY A 274 -14.04 0.47 9.50
CA GLY A 274 -13.96 1.41 10.62
C GLY A 274 -15.23 2.22 10.78
N ASP A 275 -15.61 2.96 9.74
CA ASP A 275 -16.60 4.03 9.88
C ASP A 275 -17.64 4.02 8.75
N LEU A 276 -17.24 4.14 7.49
CA LEU A 276 -18.17 4.37 6.38
C LEU A 276 -18.79 3.10 5.77
N TRP A 277 -18.22 1.92 6.03
CA TRP A 277 -18.68 0.64 5.50
C TRP A 277 -18.75 0.57 3.97
N LEU A 278 -17.83 1.26 3.28
CA LEU A 278 -17.74 1.26 1.82
C LEU A 278 -16.73 0.21 1.33
N SER A 279 -16.86 -0.20 0.06
CA SER A 279 -15.96 -1.18 -0.52
C SER A 279 -14.53 -0.66 -0.60
N TRP A 280 -13.58 -1.54 -0.28
CA TRP A 280 -12.16 -1.29 -0.47
C TRP A 280 -11.81 -1.04 -1.94
N GLU A 281 -12.62 -1.53 -2.89
CA GLU A 281 -12.47 -1.27 -4.33
C GLU A 281 -12.62 0.23 -4.66
N GLU A 282 -13.48 0.96 -3.95
CA GLU A 282 -13.62 2.41 -4.15
C GLU A 282 -12.41 3.18 -3.60
N GLY A 283 -11.86 2.72 -2.48
CA GLY A 283 -10.62 3.26 -1.93
C GLY A 283 -9.43 2.99 -2.84
N MET A 284 -9.36 1.79 -3.43
CA MET A 284 -8.34 1.42 -4.39
C MET A 284 -8.33 2.35 -5.60
N LYS A 285 -9.49 2.67 -6.17
CA LYS A 285 -9.60 3.61 -7.31
C LYS A 285 -9.07 5.00 -6.98
N VAL A 286 -9.41 5.54 -5.81
CA VAL A 286 -8.91 6.86 -5.37
C VAL A 286 -7.40 6.83 -5.16
N PHE A 287 -6.85 5.73 -4.62
CA PHE A 287 -5.41 5.58 -4.47
C PHE A 287 -4.72 5.39 -5.81
N ASP A 288 -5.32 4.67 -6.76
CA ASP A 288 -4.79 4.50 -8.11
C ASP A 288 -4.68 5.85 -8.86
N GLU A 289 -5.67 6.73 -8.65
CA GLU A 289 -5.67 8.07 -9.24
C GLU A 289 -4.61 9.00 -8.61
N LEU A 290 -4.40 8.94 -7.30
CA LEU A 290 -3.64 9.95 -6.56
C LEU A 290 -2.24 9.51 -6.10
N LEU A 291 -2.01 8.22 -5.89
CA LEU A 291 -0.82 7.73 -5.18
C LEU A 291 0.27 7.33 -6.18
N LEU A 292 1.42 8.01 -6.11
CA LEU A 292 2.56 7.80 -7.02
C LEU A 292 3.17 6.39 -6.94
N ASP A 293 2.97 5.69 -5.82
CA ASP A 293 3.45 4.32 -5.63
C ASP A 293 2.32 3.28 -5.64
N ALA A 294 1.11 3.65 -6.10
CA ALA A 294 0.08 2.68 -6.39
C ALA A 294 0.52 1.79 -7.56
N ASP A 295 0.73 0.52 -7.22
CA ASP A 295 0.87 -0.59 -8.14
C ASP A 295 -0.39 -1.44 -8.08
N TRP A 296 -0.85 -2.03 -9.19
CA TRP A 296 -2.13 -2.75 -9.18
C TRP A 296 -2.10 -3.91 -8.18
N SER A 297 -1.00 -4.65 -8.12
CA SER A 297 -0.80 -5.76 -7.17
C SER A 297 -0.70 -5.25 -5.72
N VAL A 298 0.16 -4.26 -5.47
CA VAL A 298 0.39 -3.77 -4.09
C VAL A 298 -0.83 -3.01 -3.54
N ASN A 299 -1.49 -2.20 -4.37
CA ASN A 299 -2.66 -1.40 -4.00
C ASN A 299 -3.84 -2.33 -3.65
N ALA A 300 -4.22 -3.24 -4.54
CA ALA A 300 -5.30 -4.20 -4.29
C ALA A 300 -5.01 -5.08 -3.06
N GLY A 301 -3.78 -5.60 -2.97
CA GLY A 301 -3.35 -6.44 -1.85
C GLY A 301 -3.43 -5.73 -0.50
N SER A 302 -2.98 -4.49 -0.46
CA SER A 302 -3.02 -3.63 0.74
C SER A 302 -4.46 -3.30 1.13
N TRP A 303 -5.33 -2.94 0.19
CA TRP A 303 -6.74 -2.64 0.46
C TRP A 303 -7.50 -3.87 0.97
N MET A 304 -7.26 -5.06 0.40
CA MET A 304 -7.82 -6.31 0.92
C MET A 304 -7.31 -6.63 2.32
N TRP A 305 -6.03 -6.40 2.62
CA TRP A 305 -5.46 -6.60 3.96
C TRP A 305 -6.11 -5.66 4.99
N LEU A 306 -6.16 -4.36 4.69
CA LEU A 306 -6.67 -3.32 5.60
C LEU A 306 -8.16 -3.42 5.89
N SER A 307 -8.95 -3.79 4.88
CA SER A 307 -10.38 -4.03 5.01
C SER A 307 -10.72 -5.36 5.68
N CYS A 308 -9.72 -6.21 5.97
CA CYS A 308 -9.91 -7.60 6.38
C CYS A 308 -10.76 -8.37 5.36
N SER A 309 -10.52 -8.17 4.07
CA SER A 309 -11.14 -8.95 3.01
C SER A 309 -10.26 -10.13 2.58
N SER A 310 -8.94 -10.05 2.78
CA SER A 310 -7.98 -11.16 2.58
C SER A 310 -6.77 -10.98 3.48
N PHE A 311 -5.92 -12.00 3.58
CA PHE A 311 -4.60 -12.05 4.25
C PHE A 311 -4.60 -11.82 5.77
N PHE A 312 -5.56 -11.05 6.30
CA PHE A 312 -5.67 -10.65 7.69
C PHE A 312 -7.10 -10.83 8.18
N GLN A 313 -7.25 -11.43 9.36
CA GLN A 313 -8.56 -11.76 9.94
C GLN A 313 -8.78 -11.16 11.33
N GLN A 314 -7.84 -10.34 11.83
CA GLN A 314 -7.98 -9.71 13.15
C GLN A 314 -8.73 -8.36 13.06
N PHE A 315 -9.97 -8.40 12.58
CA PHE A 315 -10.83 -7.23 12.34
C PHE A 315 -11.20 -6.43 13.61
N PHE A 316 -10.82 -6.89 14.80
CA PHE A 316 -11.13 -6.25 16.09
C PHE A 316 -10.28 -5.01 16.38
N HIS A 317 -9.15 -4.83 15.69
CA HIS A 317 -8.33 -3.63 15.81
C HIS A 317 -8.81 -2.56 14.84
N LEU A 318 -9.62 -1.62 15.32
CA LEU A 318 -10.09 -0.46 14.56
C LEU A 318 -9.28 0.79 14.93
N TYR A 319 -8.82 1.54 13.94
CA TYR A 319 -8.12 2.80 14.17
C TYR A 319 -9.13 3.91 14.46
N CYS A 320 -9.01 4.52 15.63
CA CYS A 320 -9.85 5.64 15.99
C CYS A 320 -9.34 6.92 15.30
N PRO A 321 -10.15 7.58 14.44
CA PRO A 321 -9.69 8.71 13.62
C PRO A 321 -9.26 9.94 14.45
N VAL A 322 -9.62 10.00 15.74
CA VAL A 322 -9.18 11.05 16.67
C VAL A 322 -7.97 10.61 17.50
N ARG A 323 -8.07 9.48 18.21
CA ARG A 323 -7.03 9.04 19.14
C ARG A 323 -5.73 8.67 18.42
N PHE A 324 -5.86 8.10 17.23
CA PHE A 324 -4.71 7.70 16.44
C PHE A 324 -3.91 8.92 15.93
N GLY A 325 -4.61 9.90 15.34
CA GLY A 325 -4.00 11.18 14.96
C GLY A 325 -3.34 11.87 16.14
N ARG A 326 -3.99 11.93 17.31
CA ARG A 326 -3.41 12.52 18.53
C ARG A 326 -2.15 11.81 19.01
N LYS A 327 -2.05 10.49 18.83
CA LYS A 327 -0.85 9.71 19.18
C LYS A 327 0.28 9.96 18.18
N ALA A 328 -0.04 10.01 16.89
CA ALA A 328 0.93 10.23 15.81
C ALA A 328 1.46 11.68 15.79
N ASP A 329 0.58 12.65 16.05
CA ASP A 329 0.88 14.08 16.05
C ASP A 329 0.15 14.81 17.20
N PRO A 330 0.73 14.81 18.41
CA PRO A 330 0.12 15.46 19.58
C PRO A 330 -0.04 16.98 19.45
N SER A 331 0.81 17.67 18.68
CA SER A 331 0.69 19.11 18.46
C SER A 331 -0.36 19.46 17.40
N GLY A 332 -0.67 18.51 16.51
CA GLY A 332 -1.58 18.73 15.40
C GLY A 332 -0.96 19.57 14.28
N ASP A 333 0.37 19.70 14.23
CA ASP A 333 1.06 20.51 13.22
C ASP A 333 0.85 19.95 11.81
N PHE A 334 0.72 18.63 11.66
CA PHE A 334 0.34 17.99 10.42
C PHE A 334 -1.05 18.44 9.96
N ILE A 335 -2.02 18.46 10.88
CA ILE A 335 -3.38 18.97 10.61
C ILE A 335 -3.31 20.44 10.21
N ARG A 336 -2.57 21.28 10.94
CA ARG A 336 -2.47 22.72 10.63
C ARG A 336 -1.86 22.99 9.25
N ARG A 337 -0.94 22.12 8.81
CA ARG A 337 -0.28 22.21 7.50
C ARG A 337 -1.27 21.97 6.35
N TYR A 338 -2.00 20.85 6.38
CA TYR A 338 -2.90 20.46 5.27
C TYR A 338 -4.35 20.97 5.43
N LEU A 339 -4.72 21.42 6.64
CA LEU A 339 -6.00 22.06 6.94
C LEU A 339 -5.76 23.44 7.57
N PRO A 340 -5.29 24.42 6.79
CA PRO A 340 -4.98 25.76 7.30
C PRO A 340 -6.19 26.49 7.90
N VAL A 341 -7.42 26.08 7.55
CA VAL A 341 -8.65 26.59 8.18
C VAL A 341 -8.72 26.28 9.69
N LEU A 342 -8.07 25.20 10.14
CA LEU A 342 -7.99 24.81 11.55
C LEU A 342 -6.73 25.32 12.26
N LYS A 343 -5.89 26.13 11.59
CA LYS A 343 -4.53 26.49 12.07
C LYS A 343 -4.49 27.16 13.44
N HIS A 344 -5.57 27.77 13.89
CA HIS A 344 -5.65 28.49 15.17
C HIS A 344 -6.37 27.71 16.28
N PHE A 345 -6.86 26.49 16.02
CA PHE A 345 -7.47 25.68 17.08
C PHE A 345 -6.43 25.28 18.13
N PRO A 346 -6.73 25.29 19.44
CA PRO A 346 -5.83 24.75 20.46
C PRO A 346 -5.55 23.26 20.25
N ASN A 347 -4.36 22.76 20.62
CA ASN A 347 -3.97 21.34 20.47
C ASN A 347 -4.98 20.38 21.12
N LYS A 348 -5.66 20.82 22.19
CA LYS A 348 -6.72 20.07 22.86
C LYS A 348 -7.86 19.67 21.90
N TYR A 349 -8.23 20.56 20.98
CA TYR A 349 -9.39 20.41 20.10
C TYR A 349 -9.03 20.15 18.64
N ILE A 350 -7.77 20.30 18.22
CA ILE A 350 -7.38 20.21 16.80
C ILE A 350 -7.75 18.86 16.13
N HIS A 351 -7.79 17.77 16.90
CA HIS A 351 -8.18 16.44 16.41
C HIS A 351 -9.69 16.16 16.50
N GLU A 352 -10.44 16.99 17.23
CA GLU A 352 -11.89 16.87 17.43
C GLU A 352 -12.56 18.25 17.56
N PRO A 353 -12.46 19.12 16.53
CA PRO A 353 -12.81 20.54 16.65
C PRO A 353 -14.29 20.78 16.97
N TRP A 354 -15.17 19.81 16.67
CA TRP A 354 -16.58 19.84 17.03
C TRP A 354 -16.84 19.79 18.54
N SER A 355 -15.88 19.35 19.37
CA SER A 355 -15.99 19.39 20.83
C SER A 355 -15.53 20.72 21.44
N ALA A 356 -15.03 21.66 20.63
CA ALA A 356 -14.63 22.98 21.08
C ALA A 356 -15.87 23.87 21.37
N PRO A 357 -15.90 24.58 22.52
CA PRO A 357 -16.93 25.59 22.78
C PRO A 357 -16.96 26.69 21.72
N GLU A 358 -18.13 27.31 21.50
CA GLU A 358 -18.31 28.36 20.49
C GLU A 358 -17.30 29.51 20.62
N GLN A 359 -16.94 29.90 21.86
CA GLN A 359 -15.94 30.93 22.12
C GLN A 359 -14.54 30.53 21.61
N VAL A 360 -14.17 29.25 21.70
CA VAL A 360 -12.91 28.73 21.19
C VAL A 360 -12.92 28.70 19.66
N GLN A 361 -14.04 28.29 19.05
CA GLN A 361 -14.21 28.31 17.60
C GLN A 361 -14.13 29.74 17.03
N ALA A 362 -14.78 30.70 17.70
CA ALA A 362 -14.71 32.12 17.35
C ALA A 362 -13.28 32.67 17.46
N ALA A 363 -12.56 32.35 18.55
CA ALA A 363 -11.16 32.74 18.74
C ALA A 363 -10.23 32.11 17.68
N ALA A 364 -10.51 30.86 17.26
CA ALA A 364 -9.80 30.18 16.19
C ALA A 364 -10.18 30.67 14.78
N ARG A 365 -11.20 31.55 14.67
CA ARG A 365 -11.73 32.07 13.39
C ARG A 365 -12.21 30.98 12.44
N CYS A 366 -12.75 29.90 12.99
CA CYS A 366 -13.31 28.79 12.23
C CYS A 366 -14.46 28.16 13.04
N VAL A 367 -15.67 28.30 12.51
CA VAL A 367 -16.90 27.72 13.05
C VAL A 367 -17.14 26.37 12.37
N VAL A 368 -17.12 25.30 13.16
CA VAL A 368 -17.40 23.95 12.69
C VAL A 368 -18.87 23.83 12.27
N GLY A 369 -19.12 23.24 11.11
CA GLY A 369 -20.41 23.22 10.42
C GLY A 369 -20.59 24.35 9.39
N ARG A 370 -19.72 25.37 9.39
CA ARG A 370 -19.73 26.45 8.38
C ARG A 370 -18.40 26.55 7.63
N ASP A 371 -17.31 26.76 8.37
CA ASP A 371 -15.98 27.01 7.81
C ASP A 371 -15.19 25.69 7.63
N TYR A 372 -15.52 24.68 8.44
CA TYR A 372 -15.01 23.30 8.35
C TYR A 372 -16.17 22.33 8.65
N PRO A 373 -16.33 21.19 7.95
CA PRO A 373 -17.49 20.32 8.11
C PRO A 373 -17.61 19.71 9.51
N LEU A 374 -18.86 19.43 9.91
CA LEU A 374 -19.14 18.54 11.05
C LEU A 374 -18.73 17.10 10.71
N PRO A 375 -18.39 16.26 11.71
CA PRO A 375 -18.16 14.83 11.50
C PRO A 375 -19.33 14.19 10.76
N MET A 376 -19.06 13.58 9.61
CA MET A 376 -20.07 12.95 8.77
C MET A 376 -20.72 11.71 9.42
N VAL A 377 -20.09 11.14 10.43
CA VAL A 377 -20.56 9.99 11.21
C VAL A 377 -20.14 10.14 12.68
N ASN A 378 -20.80 9.42 13.59
CA ASN A 378 -20.28 9.22 14.94
C ASN A 378 -19.43 7.94 14.97
N HIS A 379 -18.11 8.08 15.05
CA HIS A 379 -17.16 6.96 15.11
C HIS A 379 -17.51 5.90 16.16
N GLN A 380 -17.96 6.28 17.37
CA GLN A 380 -18.25 5.31 18.43
C GLN A 380 -19.40 4.38 18.05
N ASP A 381 -20.46 4.93 17.45
CA ASP A 381 -21.60 4.16 17.00
C ASP A 381 -21.27 3.38 15.72
N ALA A 382 -20.67 4.04 14.73
CA ALA A 382 -20.29 3.43 13.45
C ALA A 382 -19.35 2.25 13.65
N SER A 383 -18.24 2.43 14.37
CA SER A 383 -17.27 1.35 14.62
C SER A 383 -17.88 0.18 15.39
N ARG A 384 -18.80 0.43 16.34
CA ARG A 384 -19.51 -0.61 17.08
C ARG A 384 -20.42 -1.44 16.15
N VAL A 385 -21.20 -0.77 15.31
CA VAL A 385 -22.09 -1.43 14.35
C VAL A 385 -21.29 -2.20 13.30
N ASN A 386 -20.26 -1.58 12.72
CA ASN A 386 -19.42 -2.19 11.70
C ASN A 386 -18.64 -3.40 12.24
N LEU A 387 -18.18 -3.35 13.49
CA LEU A 387 -17.57 -4.50 14.15
C LEU A 387 -18.56 -5.66 14.31
N GLN A 388 -19.85 -5.39 14.54
CA GLN A 388 -20.88 -6.43 14.56
C GLN A 388 -21.14 -6.99 13.16
N ARG A 389 -21.22 -6.13 12.13
CA ARG A 389 -21.40 -6.53 10.72
C ARG A 389 -20.29 -7.49 10.29
N ILE A 390 -19.02 -7.12 10.48
CA ILE A 390 -17.89 -7.98 10.06
C ILE A 390 -17.83 -9.30 10.84
N ARG A 391 -18.20 -9.29 12.13
CA ARG A 391 -18.33 -10.53 12.92
C ARG A 391 -19.37 -11.46 12.33
N GLN A 392 -20.53 -10.95 11.92
CA GLN A 392 -21.59 -11.75 11.31
C GLN A 392 -21.12 -12.39 10.00
N VAL A 393 -20.42 -11.63 9.15
CA VAL A 393 -19.84 -12.15 7.90
C VAL A 393 -18.90 -13.34 8.18
N TYR A 394 -17.94 -13.18 9.09
CA TYR A 394 -16.99 -14.25 9.41
C TYR A 394 -17.62 -15.45 10.14
N GLN A 395 -18.67 -15.22 10.94
CA GLN A 395 -19.46 -16.31 11.53
C GLN A 395 -20.17 -17.13 10.46
N GLN A 396 -20.79 -16.48 9.47
CA GLN A 396 -21.47 -17.16 8.36
C GLN A 396 -20.50 -17.97 7.50
N LEU A 397 -19.30 -17.45 7.23
CA LEU A 397 -18.24 -18.20 6.53
C LEU A 397 -17.81 -19.46 7.27
N THR A 398 -17.67 -19.36 8.59
CA THR A 398 -17.30 -20.51 9.45
C THR A 398 -18.42 -21.56 9.52
N GLN A 399 -19.68 -21.15 9.38
CA GLN A 399 -20.83 -22.05 9.35
C GLN A 399 -20.96 -22.75 8.00
N CYS A 400 -20.78 -22.03 6.89
CA CYS A 400 -20.82 -22.59 5.54
C CYS A 400 -19.69 -23.60 5.30
N THR A 401 -18.49 -23.36 5.84
CA THR A 401 -17.34 -24.29 5.74
C THR A 401 -17.49 -25.55 6.60
N LYS A 402 -18.45 -25.59 7.53
CA LYS A 402 -18.77 -26.78 8.35
C LYS A 402 -19.93 -27.62 7.78
N ALA A 403 -20.53 -27.21 6.66
CA ALA A 403 -21.47 -28.06 5.93
C ALA A 403 -20.70 -29.25 5.29
N PRO A 404 -21.20 -30.50 5.36
CA PRO A 404 -20.44 -31.65 4.87
C PRO A 404 -20.41 -31.65 3.34
N GLY A 405 -19.23 -31.42 2.77
CA GLY A 405 -18.97 -31.60 1.34
C GLY A 405 -18.12 -30.47 0.76
N LEU A 406 -16.89 -30.81 0.36
CA LEU A 406 -15.82 -29.98 -0.23
C LEU A 406 -14.85 -29.35 0.81
N PHE A 407 -13.60 -29.81 0.72
CA PHE A 407 -12.37 -29.50 1.49
C PHE A 407 -12.02 -30.44 2.67
N PRO A 408 -10.71 -30.78 2.85
CA PRO A 408 -10.29 -31.91 3.68
C PRO A 408 -10.40 -31.60 5.17
N SER A 409 -10.88 -32.59 5.91
CA SER A 409 -11.16 -32.59 7.34
C SER A 409 -9.93 -32.39 8.23
N VAL A 410 -10.06 -31.56 9.27
CA VAL A 410 -9.19 -31.52 10.47
C VAL A 410 -9.84 -32.37 11.57
N PRO A 411 -9.08 -33.07 12.45
CA PRO A 411 -9.64 -34.10 13.35
C PRO A 411 -10.60 -33.54 14.41
N SER A 412 -11.70 -34.26 14.61
CA SER A 412 -12.81 -33.94 15.50
C SER A 412 -12.55 -34.29 16.96
N GLY A 413 -12.77 -33.34 17.87
CA GLY A 413 -13.05 -33.58 19.30
C GLY A 413 -14.46 -33.09 19.63
N SER A 414 -15.30 -33.96 20.21
CA SER A 414 -16.73 -33.75 20.51
C SER A 414 -16.99 -32.92 21.79
N PRO A 415 -18.23 -32.39 21.98
CA PRO A 415 -18.47 -31.05 22.54
C PRO A 415 -19.07 -31.05 23.95
N THR A 416 -19.02 -29.90 24.66
CA THR A 416 -20.09 -29.48 25.60
C THR A 416 -20.10 -27.97 25.88
N SER A 417 -21.31 -27.42 25.99
CA SER A 417 -21.73 -26.08 26.45
C SER A 417 -21.43 -24.87 25.54
N ALA A 418 -22.45 -24.50 24.77
CA ALA A 418 -22.59 -23.18 24.15
C ALA A 418 -22.70 -22.08 25.23
N ASP A 419 -22.41 -20.85 24.85
CA ASP A 419 -22.39 -19.61 25.65
C ASP A 419 -21.13 -19.29 26.47
N LYS A 420 -20.25 -20.25 26.80
CA LYS A 420 -18.89 -19.94 27.32
C LYS A 420 -17.77 -20.04 26.26
N ALA A 421 -18.04 -20.67 25.12
CA ALA A 421 -17.06 -20.90 24.06
C ALA A 421 -16.72 -19.63 23.24
N SER A 422 -17.67 -18.70 23.06
CA SER A 422 -17.41 -17.47 22.29
C SER A 422 -16.42 -16.52 22.97
N ASN A 423 -16.44 -16.42 24.31
CA ASN A 423 -15.48 -15.57 25.02
C ASN A 423 -14.10 -16.22 25.12
N LYS A 424 -14.01 -17.55 25.25
CA LYS A 424 -12.74 -18.27 25.32
C LYS A 424 -12.00 -18.29 23.97
N PHE A 425 -12.71 -18.46 22.86
CA PHE A 425 -12.14 -18.33 21.52
C PHE A 425 -11.61 -16.91 21.25
N ILE A 426 -12.28 -15.89 21.77
CA ILE A 426 -11.85 -14.48 21.69
C ILE A 426 -10.62 -14.20 22.58
N GLU A 427 -10.51 -14.80 23.76
CA GLU A 427 -9.31 -14.70 24.59
C GLU A 427 -8.11 -15.44 23.99
N ASP A 428 -8.33 -16.63 23.42
CA ASP A 428 -7.27 -17.41 22.77
C ASP A 428 -6.74 -16.70 21.51
N LEU A 429 -7.59 -16.02 20.72
CA LEU A 429 -7.20 -15.13 19.62
C LEU A 429 -6.47 -13.86 20.09
N LYS A 430 -6.83 -13.30 21.26
CA LYS A 430 -6.16 -12.12 21.84
C LYS A 430 -4.76 -12.46 22.38
N LEU A 431 -4.56 -13.66 22.90
CA LEU A 431 -3.29 -14.10 23.51
C LEU A 431 -2.27 -14.58 22.47
N THR A 432 -2.72 -15.24 21.39
CA THR A 432 -1.84 -15.65 20.29
C THR A 432 -1.61 -14.53 19.25
N GLY A 433 -2.54 -13.57 19.14
CA GLY A 433 -2.49 -12.49 18.15
C GLY A 433 -1.66 -11.26 18.52
N LYS A 434 -1.45 -10.96 19.81
CA LYS A 434 -0.73 -9.76 20.25
C LYS A 434 0.72 -9.69 19.77
N ASN A 435 1.43 -10.82 19.76
CA ASN A 435 2.84 -10.84 19.31
C ASN A 435 2.95 -10.86 17.78
N ALA A 436 2.05 -11.57 17.08
CA ALA A 436 2.09 -11.64 15.61
C ALA A 436 1.69 -10.32 14.94
N MET A 437 0.72 -9.59 15.50
CA MET A 437 0.31 -8.28 14.99
C MET A 437 1.41 -7.24 15.19
N GLN A 438 2.07 -7.23 16.35
CA GLN A 438 3.15 -6.28 16.59
C GLN A 438 4.36 -6.60 15.71
N ASP A 439 4.67 -7.87 15.45
CA ASP A 439 5.75 -8.24 14.51
C ASP A 439 5.41 -7.92 13.04
N ASP A 440 4.17 -8.19 12.59
CA ASP A 440 3.74 -7.93 11.21
C ASP A 440 3.47 -6.43 10.96
N GLU A 441 2.81 -5.72 11.89
CA GLU A 441 2.68 -4.26 11.88
C GLU A 441 4.05 -3.61 12.02
N GLU A 442 4.92 -3.98 12.96
CA GLU A 442 6.27 -3.38 13.07
C GLU A 442 7.14 -3.66 11.83
N SER A 443 6.99 -4.82 11.18
CA SER A 443 7.65 -5.12 9.89
C SER A 443 7.15 -4.24 8.74
N MET A 444 5.90 -3.79 8.82
CA MET A 444 5.26 -2.86 7.90
C MET A 444 5.38 -1.40 8.38
N GLU A 445 5.75 -1.15 9.64
CA GLU A 445 5.90 0.19 10.26
C GLU A 445 7.23 0.85 9.91
N GLY A 446 8.18 0.07 9.40
CA GLY A 446 9.40 0.59 8.82
C GLY A 446 9.21 1.20 7.42
N VAL A 447 8.02 1.08 6.81
CA VAL A 447 7.74 1.22 5.36
C VAL A 447 7.85 2.66 4.84
N VAL A 448 8.56 2.75 3.71
CA VAL A 448 8.91 3.88 2.84
C VAL A 448 8.12 5.16 3.04
#